data_AF-A0A1D2MSG9-F1
#
_entry.id   AF-A0A1D2MSG9-F1
#
_cell.length_a   1.000
_cell.length_b   1.000
_cell.length_c   1.000
_cell.angle_alpha   90.00
_cell.angle_beta   90.00
_cell.angle_gamma   90.00
#
_symmetry.space_group_name_H-M   'P 1'
#
loop_
_entity.id
_entity.type
_entity.pdbx_description
1 polymer ?
#
loop_
_entity_poly.entity_id
_entity_poly.type
_entity_poly.pdbx_seq_one_letter_code
_entity_poly.pdbx_strand_id
1 'polypeptide(L)'
;MEEMYMANSRNEMNQTLLELLTSALVRPAMMPERVVLEHIMLIAILHANVGTEVGAFFIQSFTQYFKSKYDAYDLHSDDENKELENLSLIVSFIYHFKIVDACLIYDILKLLGESFKSKDIEIILTILRRHWFSFTEG
;
A
#
# COMPACT_ATOMS: atom_id res chain seq x y z
N MET A 1 14.34 18.28 10.65
CA MET A 1 13.28 17.27 10.45
C MET A 1 12.88 16.63 11.77
N GLU A 2 13.83 16.24 12.63
CA GLU A 2 13.57 15.80 14.01
C GLU A 2 12.83 16.86 14.86
N GLU A 3 13.15 18.15 14.72
CA GLU A 3 12.48 19.22 15.49
C GLU A 3 10.98 19.37 15.17
N MET A 4 10.55 19.14 13.92
CA MET A 4 9.12 19.12 13.57
C MET A 4 8.41 17.85 14.09
N TYR A 5 9.13 16.75 14.24
CA TYR A 5 8.65 15.51 14.89
C TYR A 5 8.55 15.62 16.41
N MET A 6 9.28 16.55 17.03
CA MET A 6 9.22 16.83 18.47
C MET A 6 8.16 17.87 18.83
N ALA A 7 7.74 18.71 17.87
CA ALA A 7 6.79 19.80 18.10
C ALA A 7 5.31 19.40 17.96
N ASN A 8 5.00 18.30 17.26
CA ASN A 8 3.66 17.71 17.14
C ASN A 8 3.67 16.30 17.73
N SER A 9 2.53 15.79 18.20
CA SER A 9 2.50 14.38 18.60
C SER A 9 2.79 13.52 17.35
N ARG A 10 3.68 12.52 17.48
CA ARG A 10 4.04 11.60 16.36
C ARG A 10 2.80 11.07 15.63
N ASN A 11 1.71 10.90 16.38
CA ASN A 11 0.44 10.41 15.88
C ASN A 11 -0.26 11.41 14.94
N GLU A 12 -0.29 12.71 15.27
CA GLU A 12 -0.88 13.74 14.41
C GLU A 12 -0.12 13.91 13.10
N MET A 13 1.22 13.82 13.14
CA MET A 13 2.06 13.86 11.94
C MET A 13 1.83 12.64 11.04
N ASN A 14 1.85 11.44 11.62
CA ASN A 14 1.60 10.21 10.88
C ASN A 14 0.20 10.22 10.24
N GLN A 15 -0.82 10.66 10.98
CA GLN A 15 -2.18 10.79 10.49
C GLN A 15 -2.28 11.79 9.34
N THR A 16 -1.68 12.98 9.48
CA THR A 16 -1.66 14.01 8.43
C THR A 16 -0.98 13.48 7.17
N LEU A 17 0.16 12.81 7.31
CA LEU A 17 0.89 12.25 6.16
C LEU A 17 0.09 11.12 5.48
N LEU A 18 -0.59 10.28 6.26
CA LEU A 18 -1.48 9.24 5.73
C LEU A 18 -2.63 9.84 4.93
N GLU A 19 -3.26 10.90 5.43
CA GLU A 19 -4.35 11.59 4.72
C GLU A 19 -3.87 12.19 3.40
N LEU A 20 -2.69 12.84 3.39
CA LEU A 20 -2.10 13.38 2.17
C LEU A 20 -1.81 12.26 1.16
N LEU A 21 -1.15 11.18 1.59
CA LEU A 21 -0.78 10.05 0.76
C LEU A 21 -2.01 9.32 0.18
N THR A 22 -3.01 9.07 1.00
CA THR A 22 -4.24 8.40 0.56
C THR A 22 -5.01 9.28 -0.43
N SER A 23 -5.12 10.59 -0.18
CA SER A 23 -5.80 11.50 -1.11
C SER A 23 -5.08 11.63 -2.47
N ALA A 24 -3.75 11.46 -2.47
CA ALA A 24 -2.91 11.57 -3.65
C ALA A 24 -2.84 10.26 -4.46
N LEU A 25 -2.75 9.12 -3.78
CA LEU A 25 -2.43 7.84 -4.41
C LEU A 25 -3.65 6.91 -4.57
N VAL A 26 -4.65 7.02 -3.70
CA VAL A 26 -5.86 6.19 -3.76
C VAL A 26 -6.90 6.94 -4.59
N ARG A 27 -6.70 6.93 -5.91
CA ARG A 27 -7.55 7.61 -6.90
C ARG A 27 -8.32 6.59 -7.75
N PRO A 28 -9.49 6.96 -8.30
CA PRO A 28 -10.22 6.13 -9.26
C PRO A 28 -9.44 5.84 -10.55
N ALA A 29 -8.46 6.67 -10.90
CA ALA A 29 -7.56 6.45 -12.04
C ALA A 29 -6.26 5.77 -11.61
N MET A 30 -5.67 4.93 -12.48
CA MET A 30 -4.37 4.32 -12.23
C MET A 30 -3.30 5.39 -12.04
N MET A 31 -2.58 5.31 -10.92
CA MET A 31 -1.48 6.21 -10.63
C MET A 31 -0.20 5.78 -11.37
N PRO A 32 0.61 6.73 -11.87
CA PRO A 32 1.91 6.41 -12.42
C PRO A 32 2.81 5.76 -11.37
N GLU A 33 3.41 4.64 -11.73
CA GLU A 33 4.19 3.81 -10.81
C GLU A 33 5.31 4.59 -10.12
N ARG A 34 6.01 5.44 -10.88
CA ARG A 34 7.08 6.27 -10.35
C ARG A 34 6.61 7.24 -9.26
N VAL A 35 5.40 7.79 -9.39
CA VAL A 35 4.82 8.68 -8.38
C VAL A 35 4.56 7.90 -7.10
N VAL A 36 3.98 6.70 -7.21
CA VAL A 36 3.74 5.84 -6.04
C VAL A 36 5.07 5.49 -5.38
N LEU A 37 6.08 5.05 -6.15
CA LEU A 37 7.41 4.71 -5.66
C LEU A 37 8.05 5.85 -4.86
N GLU A 38 8.04 7.09 -5.38
CA GLU A 38 8.63 8.25 -4.70
C GLU A 38 7.98 8.53 -3.33
N HIS A 39 6.66 8.37 -3.23
CA HIS A 39 5.93 8.53 -1.97
C HIS A 39 6.20 7.39 -0.99
N ILE A 40 6.25 6.14 -1.46
CA ILE A 40 6.55 5.01 -0.56
C ILE A 40 8.03 5.02 -0.14
N MET A 41 8.94 5.54 -0.97
CA MET A 41 10.33 5.77 -0.58
C MET A 41 10.45 6.75 0.58
N LEU A 42 9.63 7.81 0.61
CA LEU A 42 9.56 8.70 1.77
C LEU A 42 9.17 7.94 3.05
N ILE A 43 8.17 7.05 2.97
CA ILE A 43 7.76 6.22 4.11
C ILE A 43 8.89 5.28 4.54
N ALA A 44 9.62 4.69 3.60
CA ALA A 44 10.77 3.84 3.90
C ALA A 44 11.87 4.60 4.65
N ILE A 45 12.17 5.83 4.23
CA ILE A 45 13.13 6.72 4.91
C ILE A 45 12.64 7.05 6.32
N LEU A 46 11.35 7.36 6.49
CA LEU A 46 10.78 7.64 7.81
C LEU A 46 10.83 6.43 8.74
N HIS A 47 10.50 5.24 8.23
CA HIS A 47 10.62 3.98 8.97
C HIS A 47 12.07 3.76 9.45
N ALA A 48 13.06 3.99 8.58
CA ALA A 48 14.47 3.80 8.91
C ALA A 48 15.03 4.84 9.91
N ASN A 49 14.56 6.09 9.86
CA ASN A 49 15.11 7.18 10.68
C ASN A 49 14.33 7.48 11.96
N VAL A 50 13.00 7.29 11.95
CA VAL A 50 12.13 7.62 13.10
C VAL A 50 11.82 6.37 13.94
N GLY A 51 11.72 5.20 13.30
CA GLY A 51 11.55 3.92 13.97
C GLY A 51 10.45 3.05 13.36
N THR A 52 10.44 1.78 13.77
CA THR A 52 9.57 0.74 13.24
C THR A 52 8.08 1.03 13.43
N GLU A 53 7.71 1.74 14.50
CA GLU A 53 6.34 2.17 14.80
C GLU A 53 5.70 2.98 13.67
N VAL A 54 6.48 3.83 12.98
CA VAL A 54 5.98 4.64 11.86
C VAL A 54 5.64 3.76 10.66
N GLY A 55 6.53 2.83 10.32
CA GLY A 55 6.26 1.87 9.24
C GLY A 55 5.01 1.05 9.55
N ALA A 56 4.92 0.49 10.76
CA ALA A 56 3.79 -0.32 11.20
C ALA A 56 2.46 0.42 11.06
N PHE A 57 2.41 1.69 11.46
CA PHE A 57 1.23 2.54 11.28
C PHE A 57 0.79 2.60 9.81
N PHE A 58 1.69 2.95 8.88
CA PHE A 58 1.35 3.05 7.46
C PHE A 58 0.91 1.71 6.85
N ILE A 59 1.62 0.63 7.17
CA ILE A 59 1.27 -0.72 6.71
C ILE A 59 -0.14 -1.09 7.15
N GLN A 60 -0.44 -0.90 8.43
CA GLN A 60 -1.74 -1.20 9.00
C GLN A 60 -2.82 -0.38 8.30
N SER A 61 -2.61 0.93 8.15
CA SER A 61 -3.57 1.82 7.51
C SER A 61 -3.84 1.43 6.05
N PHE A 62 -2.80 1.24 5.23
CA PHE A 62 -3.00 0.88 3.81
C PHE A 62 -3.65 -0.50 3.64
N THR A 63 -3.31 -1.46 4.50
CA THR A 63 -3.94 -2.79 4.48
C THR A 63 -5.42 -2.71 4.87
N GLN A 64 -5.77 -1.87 5.85
CA GLN A 64 -7.16 -1.61 6.23
C GLN A 64 -7.95 -0.93 5.10
N TYR A 65 -7.36 0.07 4.42
CA TYR A 65 -7.97 0.69 3.24
C TYR A 65 -8.19 -0.33 2.12
N PHE A 66 -7.19 -1.16 1.83
CA PHE A 66 -7.31 -2.24 0.84
C PHE A 66 -8.46 -3.17 1.17
N LYS A 67 -8.50 -3.69 2.42
CA LYS A 67 -9.54 -4.62 2.85
C LYS A 67 -10.94 -3.99 2.78
N SER A 68 -11.09 -2.75 3.25
CA SER A 68 -12.37 -2.03 3.19
C SER A 68 -12.86 -1.84 1.75
N LYS A 69 -11.98 -1.46 0.82
CA LYS A 69 -12.33 -1.30 -0.59
C LYS A 69 -12.61 -2.64 -1.27
N TYR A 70 -11.88 -3.69 -0.90
CA TYR A 70 -12.05 -5.02 -1.44
C TYR A 70 -13.40 -5.62 -1.03
N ASP A 71 -13.77 -5.49 0.24
CA ASP A 71 -15.05 -5.99 0.76
C ASP A 71 -16.25 -5.20 0.19
N ALA A 72 -16.06 -3.92 -0.14
CA ALA A 72 -17.08 -3.08 -0.78
C ALA A 72 -17.22 -3.34 -2.29
N TYR A 73 -16.22 -3.94 -2.94
CA TYR A 73 -16.20 -4.14 -4.39
C TYR A 73 -17.34 -5.04 -4.88
N ASP A 74 -17.73 -6.05 -4.09
CA ASP A 74 -18.80 -6.99 -4.45
C ASP A 74 -20.20 -6.35 -4.48
N LEU A 75 -20.36 -5.16 -3.89
CA LEU A 75 -21.65 -4.48 -3.74
C LEU A 75 -21.93 -3.44 -4.83
N HIS A 76 -20.90 -2.92 -5.52
CA HIS A 76 -21.00 -1.72 -6.36
C HIS A 76 -20.09 -1.74 -7.60
N SER A 77 -19.94 -2.88 -8.28
CA SER A 77 -18.94 -3.10 -9.34
C SER A 77 -18.92 -2.02 -10.44
N ASP A 78 -18.11 -0.99 -10.23
CA ASP A 78 -17.63 -0.06 -11.23
C ASP A 78 -16.19 -0.47 -11.57
N ASP A 79 -16.07 -1.22 -12.67
CA ASP A 79 -14.80 -1.81 -13.11
C ASP A 79 -13.77 -0.73 -13.52
N GLU A 80 -14.23 0.51 -13.70
CA GLU A 80 -13.39 1.67 -14.01
C GLU A 80 -12.64 2.20 -12.78
N ASN A 81 -13.05 1.86 -11.56
CA ASN A 81 -12.38 2.33 -10.35
C ASN A 81 -11.08 1.53 -10.06
N LYS A 82 -9.96 2.25 -10.09
CA LYS A 82 -8.59 1.73 -9.94
C LYS A 82 -7.97 1.94 -8.56
N GLU A 83 -8.76 2.32 -7.56
CA GLU A 83 -8.27 2.51 -6.18
C GLU A 83 -7.68 1.24 -5.57
N LEU A 84 -8.28 0.07 -5.84
CA LEU A 84 -7.77 -1.21 -5.35
C LEU A 84 -6.41 -1.55 -5.96
N GLU A 85 -6.26 -1.38 -7.27
CA GLU A 85 -5.00 -1.58 -7.98
C GLU A 85 -3.92 -0.63 -7.50
N ASN A 86 -4.26 0.64 -7.24
CA ASN A 86 -3.35 1.62 -6.65
C ASN A 86 -2.92 1.22 -5.24
N LEU A 87 -3.85 0.75 -4.39
CA LEU A 87 -3.54 0.23 -3.05
C LEU A 87 -2.64 -1.01 -3.10
N SER A 88 -2.89 -1.93 -4.04
CA SER A 88 -2.02 -3.10 -4.25
C SER A 88 -0.61 -2.69 -4.69
N LEU A 89 -0.50 -1.65 -5.52
CA LEU A 89 0.80 -1.10 -5.92
C LEU A 89 1.55 -0.48 -4.73
N ILE A 90 0.84 0.28 -3.88
CA ILE A 90 1.40 0.83 -2.63
C ILE A 90 1.94 -0.29 -1.74
N VAL A 91 1.12 -1.32 -1.45
CA VAL A 91 1.52 -2.44 -0.59
C VAL A 91 2.71 -3.19 -1.18
N SER A 92 2.77 -3.33 -2.50
CA SER A 92 3.90 -3.97 -3.17
C SER A 92 5.19 -3.16 -3.04
N PHE A 93 5.14 -1.83 -3.11
CA PHE A 93 6.32 -0.99 -2.86
C PHE A 93 6.74 -0.99 -1.39
N ILE A 94 5.81 -1.08 -0.46
CA ILE A 94 6.13 -1.24 0.97
C ILE A 94 6.93 -2.53 1.20
N TYR A 95 6.55 -3.63 0.53
CA TYR A 95 7.32 -4.87 0.53
C TYR A 95 8.69 -4.71 -0.16
N HIS A 96 8.73 -4.04 -1.32
CA HIS A 96 9.98 -3.81 -2.06
C HIS A 96 11.04 -3.10 -1.19
N PHE A 97 10.64 -2.11 -0.40
CA PHE A 97 11.53 -1.41 0.53
C PHE A 97 11.81 -2.18 1.83
N LYS A 98 11.36 -3.43 1.95
CA LYS A 98 11.54 -4.32 3.12
C LYS A 98 11.01 -3.73 4.42
N ILE A 99 9.98 -2.88 4.33
CA ILE A 99 9.26 -2.37 5.50
C ILE A 99 8.41 -3.50 6.12
N VAL A 100 8.02 -4.50 5.32
CA VAL A 100 7.28 -5.71 5.75
C VAL A 100 7.93 -6.96 5.17
N ASP A 101 7.85 -8.06 5.90
CA ASP A 101 8.15 -9.40 5.41
C ASP A 101 7.17 -9.85 4.31
N ALA A 102 7.55 -10.89 3.56
CA ALA A 102 6.75 -11.38 2.43
C ALA A 102 5.35 -11.90 2.83
N CYS A 103 5.12 -12.19 4.12
CA CYS A 103 3.86 -12.73 4.65
C CYS A 103 2.63 -11.90 4.23
N LEU A 104 2.71 -10.56 4.29
CA LEU A 104 1.58 -9.70 3.93
C LEU A 104 1.16 -9.86 2.46
N ILE A 105 2.13 -9.97 1.56
CA ILE A 105 1.83 -10.18 0.15
C ILE A 105 1.23 -11.56 -0.07
N TYR A 106 1.75 -12.59 0.59
CA TYR A 106 1.18 -13.93 0.52
C TYR A 106 -0.26 -13.98 1.05
N ASP A 107 -0.56 -13.29 2.15
CA ASP A 107 -1.92 -13.21 2.70
C ASP A 107 -2.89 -12.54 1.72
N ILE A 108 -2.47 -11.47 1.06
CA ILE A 108 -3.26 -10.80 0.01
C ILE A 108 -3.46 -11.75 -1.19
N LEU A 109 -2.40 -12.38 -1.69
CA LEU A 109 -2.50 -13.32 -2.81
C LEU A 109 -3.42 -14.51 -2.49
N LYS A 110 -3.38 -15.00 -1.25
CA LYS A 110 -4.27 -16.06 -0.77
C LYS A 110 -5.73 -15.61 -0.76
N LEU A 111 -6.03 -14.44 -0.19
CA LEU A 111 -7.37 -13.85 -0.19
C LEU A 111 -7.94 -13.74 -1.61
N LEU A 112 -7.14 -13.23 -2.54
CA LEU A 112 -7.52 -13.06 -3.95
C LEU A 112 -7.69 -14.41 -4.67
N GLY A 113 -6.83 -15.38 -4.36
CA GLY A 113 -6.88 -16.72 -4.92
C GLY A 113 -8.09 -17.55 -4.45
N GLU A 114 -8.60 -17.30 -3.25
CA GLU A 114 -9.80 -17.98 -2.72
C GLU A 114 -11.10 -17.51 -3.39
N SER A 115 -11.20 -16.23 -3.75
CA SER A 115 -12.37 -15.64 -4.44
C SER A 115 -12.26 -15.77 -5.97
N PHE A 116 -11.07 -15.52 -6.51
CA PHE A 116 -10.68 -15.68 -7.92
C PHE A 116 -11.65 -15.05 -8.96
N LYS A 117 -12.21 -13.88 -8.63
CA LYS A 117 -13.04 -13.05 -9.52
C LYS A 117 -12.16 -12.29 -10.54
N SER A 118 -12.78 -11.67 -11.54
CA SER A 118 -12.06 -10.88 -12.57
C SER A 118 -11.12 -9.84 -11.96
N LYS A 119 -11.62 -9.08 -10.97
CA LYS A 119 -10.82 -8.07 -10.25
C LYS A 119 -9.66 -8.69 -9.47
N ASP A 120 -9.87 -9.87 -8.90
CA ASP A 120 -8.83 -10.57 -8.14
C ASP A 120 -7.67 -10.94 -9.07
N ILE A 121 -7.99 -11.41 -10.28
CA ILE A 121 -7.00 -11.70 -11.32
C ILE A 121 -6.24 -10.42 -11.72
N GLU A 122 -6.93 -9.29 -11.91
CA GLU A 122 -6.27 -8.01 -12.23
C GLU A 122 -5.30 -7.55 -11.14
N ILE A 123 -5.71 -7.67 -9.87
CA ILE A 123 -4.87 -7.31 -8.73
C ILE A 123 -3.67 -8.27 -8.61
N ILE A 124 -3.89 -9.58 -8.72
CA ILE A 124 -2.82 -10.59 -8.73
C ILE A 124 -1.80 -10.27 -9.83
N LEU A 125 -2.27 -9.97 -11.05
CA LEU A 125 -1.39 -9.61 -12.15
C LEU A 125 -0.65 -8.30 -11.91
N THR A 126 -1.28 -7.33 -11.24
CA THR A 126 -0.65 -6.06 -10.86
C THR A 126 0.51 -6.30 -9.89
N ILE A 127 0.30 -7.13 -8.87
CA ILE A 127 1.33 -7.49 -7.88
C ILE A 127 2.46 -8.29 -8.56
N LEU A 128 2.12 -9.34 -9.30
CA LEU A 128 3.10 -10.27 -9.86
C LEU A 128 3.90 -9.63 -11.00
N ARG A 129 3.26 -9.03 -12.02
CA ARG A 129 4.01 -8.49 -13.17
C ARG A 129 5.04 -7.43 -12.77
N ARG A 130 4.73 -6.66 -11.72
CA ARG A 130 5.56 -5.54 -11.29
C ARG A 130 6.65 -5.94 -10.31
N HIS A 131 6.46 -7.00 -9.53
CA HIS A 131 7.36 -7.36 -8.43
C HIS A 131 7.87 -8.80 -8.44
N TRP A 132 7.53 -9.65 -9.42
CA TRP A 132 7.90 -11.08 -9.40
C TRP A 132 9.41 -11.32 -9.27
N PHE A 133 10.26 -10.48 -9.87
CA PHE A 133 11.71 -10.59 -9.73
C PHE A 133 12.19 -10.40 -8.29
N SER A 134 11.52 -9.54 -7.50
CA SER A 134 11.87 -9.31 -6.10
C SER A 134 11.47 -10.48 -5.19
N PHE A 135 10.55 -11.35 -5.62
CA PHE A 135 10.17 -12.56 -4.88
C PHE A 135 11.10 -13.74 -5.11
N THR A 136 11.82 -13.79 -6.23
CA THR A 136 12.72 -14.92 -6.55
C THR A 136 14.10 -14.83 -5.90
N GLU A 137 14.46 -13.67 -5.32
CA GLU A 137 15.75 -13.41 -4.69
C GLU A 137 15.67 -13.28 -3.15
N GLY A 138 14.49 -13.53 -2.55
CA GLY A 138 14.21 -13.39 -1.11
C GLY A 138 14.22 -14.69 -0.33
#